data_AF-A0A0F9K3P7-F1
#
_entry.id   AF-A0A0F9K3P7-F1
#
_cell.length_a   1.000
_cell.length_b   1.000
_cell.length_c   1.000
_cell.angle_alpha   90.00
_cell.angle_beta   90.00
_cell.angle_gamma   90.00
#
_symmetry.space_group_name_H-M   'P 1'
#
loop_
_entity.id
_entity.type
_entity.pdbx_description
1 polymer ?
#
loop_
_entity_poly.entity_id
_entity_poly.type
_entity_poly.pdbx_seq_one_letter_code
_entity_poly.pdbx_strand_id
1 'polypeptide(L)'
;MGIEFDPVRHEYFEGGVLLPSVTQVLKRVGLLNTKSFSRKSGDFGKAVHEATALIDLGERTVEDYKEDSKYKYLCAWELFKESHYPEILEIEQIVGGVEVGCAGTLDRLVLFPWDPRPWVIDLKTGKTRLWHPVQLAGYCYAAQKEYRRMAVYIDRCGKFRATVCKEDRDLRIFKGALDFINSELHAGRRI
;
A
#
# COMPACT_ATOMS: atom_id res chain seq x y z
N MET A 1 -10.85 -17.67 -10.91
CA MET A 1 -11.25 -17.58 -9.49
C MET A 1 -10.75 -16.23 -8.98
N GLY A 2 -11.42 -15.61 -8.01
CA GLY A 2 -10.97 -14.33 -7.43
C GLY A 2 -10.15 -14.56 -6.17
N ILE A 3 -9.44 -13.52 -5.70
CA ILE A 3 -8.76 -13.52 -4.41
C ILE A 3 -9.76 -13.13 -3.32
N GLU A 4 -9.86 -13.96 -2.28
CA GLU A 4 -10.58 -13.69 -1.06
C GLU A 4 -9.66 -13.00 -0.04
N PHE A 5 -10.13 -11.95 0.60
CA PHE A 5 -9.37 -11.20 1.61
C PHE A 5 -10.06 -11.27 2.97
N ASP A 6 -9.32 -11.72 3.99
CA ASP A 6 -9.73 -11.62 5.39
C ASP A 6 -9.15 -10.31 5.98
N PRO A 7 -9.97 -9.27 6.20
CA PRO A 7 -9.51 -7.98 6.70
C PRO A 7 -9.13 -8.00 8.19
N VAL A 8 -9.57 -9.01 8.95
CA VAL A 8 -9.26 -9.15 10.39
C VAL A 8 -7.87 -9.76 10.55
N ARG A 9 -7.58 -10.81 9.78
CA ARG A 9 -6.29 -11.52 9.80
C ARG A 9 -5.26 -10.89 8.86
N HIS A 10 -5.72 -10.04 7.94
CA HIS A 10 -4.93 -9.48 6.84
C HIS A 10 -4.29 -10.60 5.99
N GLU A 11 -5.11 -11.58 5.63
CA GLU A 11 -4.72 -12.78 4.87
C GLU A 11 -5.45 -12.82 3.54
N TYR A 12 -4.78 -13.36 2.52
CA TYR A 12 -5.29 -13.45 1.15
C TYR A 12 -5.35 -14.92 0.76
N PHE A 13 -6.44 -15.34 0.12
CA PHE A 13 -6.66 -16.71 -0.32
C PHE A 13 -7.10 -16.75 -1.77
N GLU A 14 -6.64 -17.74 -2.54
CA GLU A 14 -7.19 -18.04 -3.85
C GLU A 14 -7.34 -19.56 -3.98
N GLY A 15 -8.57 -20.02 -4.21
CA GLY A 15 -8.86 -21.46 -4.30
C GLY A 15 -8.48 -22.25 -3.04
N GLY A 16 -8.55 -21.62 -1.86
CA GLY A 16 -8.12 -22.22 -0.58
C GLY A 16 -6.61 -22.17 -0.31
N VAL A 17 -5.80 -21.64 -1.23
CA VAL A 17 -4.36 -21.45 -1.03
C VAL A 17 -4.11 -20.10 -0.33
N LEU A 18 -3.47 -20.12 0.84
CA LEU A 18 -3.02 -18.92 1.53
C LEU A 18 -1.84 -18.28 0.78
N LEU A 19 -1.95 -17.00 0.44
CA LEU A 19 -0.92 -16.22 -0.24
C LEU A 19 -0.23 -15.27 0.75
N PRO A 20 1.11 -15.19 0.73
CA PRO A 20 1.81 -14.16 1.49
C PRO A 20 1.47 -12.78 0.93
N SER A 21 1.20 -11.83 1.81
CA SER A 21 1.03 -10.43 1.40
C SER A 21 2.37 -9.79 1.04
N VAL A 22 2.37 -8.77 0.17
CA VAL A 22 3.58 -7.98 -0.14
C VAL A 22 4.29 -7.49 1.13
N THR A 23 3.56 -7.05 2.14
CA THR A 23 4.15 -6.59 3.40
C THR A 23 4.67 -7.73 4.28
N GLN A 24 4.03 -8.91 4.25
CA GLN A 24 4.52 -10.12 4.92
C GLN A 24 5.84 -10.60 4.30
N VAL A 25 5.96 -10.59 2.97
CA VAL A 25 7.21 -10.91 2.25
C VAL A 25 8.35 -10.03 2.76
N LEU A 26 8.16 -8.70 2.75
CA LEU A 26 9.18 -7.75 3.22
C LEU A 26 9.51 -7.90 4.70
N LYS A 27 8.51 -8.19 5.54
CA LYS A 27 8.69 -8.41 6.97
C LYS A 27 9.53 -9.64 7.24
N ARG A 28 9.28 -10.73 6.52
CA ARG A 28 9.91 -12.03 6.75
C ARG A 28 11.39 -12.04 6.36
N VAL A 29 11.80 -11.25 5.37
CA VAL A 29 13.21 -11.04 5.03
C VAL A 29 13.88 -9.89 5.81
N GLY A 30 13.19 -9.29 6.78
CA GLY A 30 13.74 -8.27 7.67
C GLY A 30 13.83 -6.85 7.09
N LEU A 31 13.36 -6.60 5.87
CA LEU A 31 13.31 -5.27 5.27
C LEU A 31 12.28 -4.37 5.96
N LEU A 32 11.17 -4.96 6.41
CA LEU A 32 10.13 -4.28 7.18
C LEU A 32 10.22 -4.70 8.65
N ASN A 33 10.90 -3.89 9.45
CA ASN A 33 11.02 -4.13 10.89
C ASN A 33 9.88 -3.48 11.69
N THR A 34 8.90 -4.30 12.09
CA THR A 34 7.76 -3.86 12.89
C THR A 34 8.01 -3.73 14.38
N LYS A 35 9.17 -4.19 14.90
CA LYS A 35 9.46 -4.14 16.35
C LYS A 35 9.49 -2.72 16.91
N SER A 36 9.77 -1.74 16.06
CA SER A 36 9.77 -0.31 16.42
C SER A 36 8.40 0.37 16.25
N PHE A 37 7.43 -0.30 15.63
CA PHE A 37 6.09 0.25 15.45
C PHE A 37 5.21 -0.16 16.63
N SER A 38 4.69 0.84 17.35
CA SER A 38 3.66 0.55 18.34
C SER A 38 2.39 0.07 17.63
N ARG A 39 1.66 -0.88 18.22
CA ARG A 39 0.35 -1.32 17.71
C ARG A 39 -0.58 -0.12 17.44
N LYS A 40 -0.59 0.84 18.39
CA LYS A 40 -1.32 2.10 18.27
C LYS A 40 -0.97 2.91 17.02
N SER A 41 0.31 2.94 16.61
CA SER A 41 0.73 3.62 15.39
C SER A 41 0.24 2.91 14.11
N GLY A 42 0.22 1.58 14.12
CA GLY A 42 -0.32 0.78 13.01
C GLY A 42 -1.83 0.97 12.87
N ASP A 43 -2.57 0.83 13.98
CA ASP A 43 -4.03 1.01 14.01
C ASP A 43 -4.43 2.43 13.57
N PHE A 44 -3.67 3.45 14.01
CA PHE A 44 -3.89 4.82 13.58
C PHE A 44 -3.65 5.01 12.07
N GLY A 45 -2.57 4.43 11.53
CA GLY A 45 -2.31 4.45 10.09
C GLY A 45 -3.46 3.84 9.30
N LYS A 46 -3.93 2.65 9.71
CA LYS A 46 -5.08 1.97 9.10
C LYS A 46 -6.32 2.87 9.10
N ALA A 47 -6.66 3.45 10.25
CA ALA A 47 -7.81 4.34 10.38
C ALA A 47 -7.70 5.60 9.50
N VAL A 48 -6.49 6.09 9.21
CA VAL A 48 -6.28 7.19 8.26
C VAL A 48 -6.56 6.72 6.82
N HIS A 49 -6.07 5.55 6.40
CA HIS A 49 -6.34 5.02 5.05
C HIS A 49 -7.84 4.75 4.83
N GLU A 50 -8.51 4.19 5.83
CA GLU A 50 -9.97 3.96 5.81
C GLU A 50 -10.71 5.29 5.66
N ALA A 51 -10.33 6.32 6.42
CA ALA A 51 -10.96 7.64 6.32
C ALA A 51 -10.68 8.34 4.98
N THR A 52 -9.46 8.27 4.44
CA THR A 52 -9.18 8.82 3.10
C THR A 52 -9.96 8.06 2.02
N ALA A 53 -10.19 6.75 2.18
CA ALA A 53 -10.97 5.96 1.22
C ALA A 53 -12.44 6.42 1.19
N LEU A 54 -13.04 6.62 2.36
CA LEU A 54 -14.41 7.16 2.45
C LEU A 54 -14.54 8.55 1.82
N ILE A 55 -13.51 9.39 1.97
CA ILE A 55 -13.48 10.72 1.35
C ILE A 55 -13.33 10.62 -0.18
N ASP A 56 -12.46 9.73 -0.66
CA ASP A 56 -12.25 9.51 -2.10
C ASP A 56 -13.49 8.93 -2.79
N LEU A 57 -14.30 8.14 -2.06
CA LEU A 57 -15.61 7.64 -2.50
C LEU A 57 -16.73 8.70 -2.42
N GLY A 58 -16.46 9.87 -1.83
CA GLY A 58 -17.47 10.91 -1.59
C GLY A 58 -18.48 10.56 -0.49
N GLU A 59 -18.24 9.52 0.29
CA GLU A 59 -19.12 9.10 1.40
C GLU A 59 -18.93 9.96 2.66
N ARG A 60 -17.79 10.62 2.77
CA ARG A 60 -17.41 11.55 3.85
C ARG A 60 -16.65 12.74 3.30
N THR A 61 -16.57 13.80 4.10
CA THR A 61 -15.68 14.93 3.85
C THR A 61 -14.63 15.03 4.95
N VAL A 62 -13.61 15.86 4.75
CA VAL A 62 -12.60 16.11 5.79
C VAL A 62 -13.22 16.75 7.04
N GLU A 63 -14.26 17.57 6.86
CA GLU A 63 -14.98 18.26 7.95
C GLU A 63 -15.68 17.29 8.90
N ASP A 64 -16.10 16.11 8.43
CA ASP A 64 -16.69 15.06 9.28
C ASP A 64 -15.72 14.58 10.38
N TYR A 65 -14.42 14.82 10.19
CA TYR A 65 -13.34 14.42 11.10
C TYR A 65 -12.73 15.59 11.86
N LYS A 66 -13.34 16.78 11.90
CA LYS A 66 -12.71 18.01 12.43
C LYS A 66 -12.17 17.90 13.86
N GLU A 67 -12.85 17.14 14.71
CA GLU A 67 -12.47 16.89 16.11
C GLU A 67 -11.65 15.58 16.29
N ASP A 68 -11.40 14.85 15.21
CA ASP A 68 -10.63 13.61 15.21
C ASP A 68 -9.13 13.88 15.04
N SER A 69 -8.31 13.10 15.75
CA SER A 69 -6.85 13.07 15.59
C SER A 69 -6.36 12.87 14.14
N LYS A 70 -7.18 12.28 13.26
CA LYS A 70 -6.90 12.08 11.84
C LYS A 70 -7.05 13.35 11.01
N TYR A 71 -7.81 14.36 11.47
CA TYR A 71 -8.20 15.53 10.67
C TYR A 71 -7.06 16.12 9.83
N LYS A 72 -5.91 16.41 10.47
CA LYS A 72 -4.77 17.02 9.78
C LYS A 72 -4.15 16.12 8.72
N TYR A 73 -4.16 14.80 8.90
CA TYR A 73 -3.71 13.87 7.88
C TYR A 73 -4.64 13.87 6.67
N LEU A 74 -5.96 13.97 6.91
CA LEU A 74 -6.96 14.04 5.84
C LEU A 74 -6.87 15.38 5.09
N CYS A 75 -6.67 16.50 5.78
CA CYS A 75 -6.37 17.79 5.14
C CYS A 75 -5.11 17.70 4.24
N ALA A 76 -4.07 16.99 4.68
CA ALA A 76 -2.86 16.81 3.88
C ALA A 76 -3.11 16.00 2.61
N TRP A 77 -4.01 15.01 2.66
CA TRP A 77 -4.43 14.24 1.49
C TRP A 77 -5.25 15.09 0.50
N GLU A 78 -6.21 15.88 0.99
CA GLU A 78 -6.95 16.81 0.13
C GLU A 78 -6.01 17.82 -0.53
N LEU A 79 -5.07 18.40 0.23
CA LEU A 79 -4.10 19.34 -0.32
C LEU A 79 -3.25 18.68 -1.43
N PHE A 80 -2.91 17.38 -1.30
CA PHE A 80 -2.25 16.64 -2.37
C PHE A 80 -3.13 16.53 -3.61
N LYS A 81 -4.41 16.16 -3.44
CA LYS A 81 -5.37 16.04 -4.54
C LYS A 81 -5.61 17.38 -5.24
N GLU A 82 -5.77 18.47 -4.50
CA GLU A 82 -5.88 19.84 -5.04
C GLU A 82 -4.62 20.28 -5.80
N SER A 83 -3.44 19.82 -5.36
CA SER A 83 -2.17 20.20 -6.00
C SER A 83 -1.86 19.41 -7.28
N HIS A 84 -2.33 18.16 -7.37
CA HIS A 84 -1.94 17.25 -8.46
C HIS A 84 -3.10 16.82 -9.36
N TYR A 85 -4.34 17.07 -8.94
CA TYR A 85 -5.59 16.69 -9.61
C TYR A 85 -5.61 15.23 -10.08
N PRO A 86 -5.27 14.24 -9.23
CA PRO A 86 -5.35 12.84 -9.62
C PRO A 86 -6.79 12.43 -9.88
N GLU A 87 -7.04 11.75 -10.98
CA GLU A 87 -8.25 10.95 -11.18
C GLU A 87 -8.04 9.62 -10.47
N ILE A 88 -8.88 9.32 -9.47
CA ILE A 88 -8.81 8.05 -8.74
C ILE A 88 -9.55 6.98 -9.55
N LEU A 89 -8.81 5.97 -9.99
CA LEU A 89 -9.36 4.85 -10.76
C LEU A 89 -9.85 3.73 -9.84
N GLU A 90 -9.04 3.40 -8.82
CA GLU A 90 -9.32 2.31 -7.90
C GLU A 90 -8.86 2.68 -6.49
N ILE A 91 -9.59 2.17 -5.48
CA ILE A 91 -9.35 2.38 -4.05
C ILE A 91 -9.29 1.01 -3.38
N GLU A 92 -8.25 0.76 -2.57
CA GLU A 92 -8.08 -0.52 -1.85
C GLU A 92 -8.18 -1.75 -2.78
N GLN A 93 -7.55 -1.66 -3.95
CA GLN A 93 -7.62 -2.71 -4.98
C GLN A 93 -6.76 -3.92 -4.59
N ILE A 94 -7.38 -5.09 -4.50
CA ILE A 94 -6.67 -6.36 -4.31
C ILE A 94 -6.01 -6.80 -5.63
N VAL A 95 -4.75 -7.19 -5.55
CA VAL A 95 -3.93 -7.67 -6.67
C VAL A 95 -3.14 -8.92 -6.28
N GLY A 96 -2.76 -9.75 -7.26
CA GLY A 96 -1.95 -10.96 -7.04
C GLY A 96 -2.61 -12.25 -7.50
N GLY A 97 -2.20 -13.36 -6.90
CA GLY A 97 -2.75 -14.69 -7.13
C GLY A 97 -1.72 -15.79 -6.90
N VAL A 98 -2.17 -17.05 -6.97
CA VAL A 98 -1.36 -18.27 -6.86
C VAL A 98 -0.28 -18.31 -7.94
N GLU A 99 -0.60 -17.92 -9.18
CA GLU A 99 0.38 -17.88 -10.27
C GLU A 99 1.54 -16.91 -9.99
N VAL A 100 1.25 -15.81 -9.30
CA VAL A 100 2.26 -14.81 -8.91
C VAL A 100 2.95 -15.17 -7.59
N GLY A 101 2.33 -16.03 -6.79
CA GLY A 101 2.84 -16.50 -5.50
C GLY A 101 2.72 -15.49 -4.35
N CYS A 102 2.05 -14.34 -4.57
CA CYS A 102 1.74 -13.38 -3.51
C CYS A 102 0.52 -12.54 -3.86
N ALA A 103 0.01 -11.81 -2.87
CA ALA A 103 -1.08 -10.86 -3.03
C ALA A 103 -0.85 -9.56 -2.25
N GLY A 104 -1.67 -8.55 -2.50
CA GLY A 104 -1.63 -7.30 -1.75
C GLY A 104 -2.82 -6.40 -2.06
N THR A 105 -2.95 -5.33 -1.29
CA THR A 105 -3.96 -4.29 -1.51
C THR A 105 -3.25 -2.98 -1.81
N LEU A 106 -3.54 -2.41 -2.96
CA LEU A 106 -3.08 -1.08 -3.38
C LEU A 106 -3.88 -0.03 -2.62
N ASP A 107 -3.27 1.01 -2.06
CA ASP A 107 -4.07 2.09 -1.47
C ASP A 107 -4.88 2.78 -2.58
N ARG A 108 -4.21 3.34 -3.59
CA ARG A 108 -4.87 4.00 -4.73
C ARG A 108 -4.19 3.67 -6.05
N LEU A 109 -5.00 3.48 -7.09
CA LEU A 109 -4.57 3.56 -8.47
C LEU A 109 -5.13 4.85 -9.06
N VAL A 110 -4.28 5.68 -9.67
CA VAL A 110 -4.69 7.00 -10.17
C VAL A 110 -4.14 7.28 -11.57
N LEU A 111 -4.77 8.22 -12.28
CA LEU A 111 -4.19 8.92 -13.42
C LEU A 111 -3.90 10.37 -13.05
N PHE A 112 -2.77 10.88 -13.51
CA PHE A 112 -2.47 12.31 -13.39
C PHE A 112 -2.70 13.01 -14.73
N PRO A 113 -3.15 14.26 -14.74
CA PRO A 113 -3.41 15.00 -15.97
C PRO A 113 -2.16 15.24 -16.83
N TRP A 114 -0.97 15.11 -16.24
CA TRP A 114 0.33 15.31 -16.89
C TRP A 114 1.06 14.02 -17.29
N ASP A 115 0.55 12.82 -16.93
CA ASP A 115 1.13 11.54 -17.35
C ASP A 115 0.00 10.52 -17.64
N PRO A 116 -0.12 10.04 -18.88
CA PRO A 116 -1.21 9.15 -19.28
C PRO A 116 -1.09 7.73 -18.71
N ARG A 117 0.01 7.39 -18.04
CA ARG A 117 0.20 6.06 -17.42
C ARG A 117 -0.41 6.02 -16.03
N PRO A 118 -1.04 4.90 -15.62
CA PRO A 118 -1.52 4.76 -14.25
C PRO A 118 -0.40 4.74 -13.20
N TRP A 119 -0.70 5.33 -12.05
CA TRP A 119 0.18 5.44 -10.88
C TRP A 119 -0.41 4.68 -9.71
N VAL A 120 0.37 3.81 -9.09
CA VAL A 120 0.08 3.31 -7.75
C VAL A 120 0.61 4.32 -6.74
N ILE A 121 -0.29 4.80 -5.89
CA ILE A 121 0.01 5.61 -4.72
C ILE A 121 -0.06 4.74 -3.48
N ASP A 122 0.92 4.94 -2.59
CA ASP A 122 0.94 4.37 -1.25
C ASP A 122 1.03 5.51 -0.22
N LEU A 123 -0.02 5.65 0.59
CA LEU A 123 -0.17 6.67 1.61
C LEU A 123 0.63 6.27 2.85
N LYS A 124 1.30 7.25 3.47
CA LYS A 124 2.15 7.00 4.65
C LYS A 124 1.96 8.11 5.68
N THR A 125 1.55 7.75 6.89
CA THR A 125 1.41 8.67 8.04
C THR A 125 2.70 8.86 8.85
N GLY A 126 3.80 8.23 8.42
CA GLY A 126 5.07 8.17 9.13
C GLY A 126 6.27 8.65 8.30
N LYS A 127 7.47 8.51 8.87
CA LYS A 127 8.73 8.86 8.18
C LYS A 127 8.96 7.94 6.97
N THR A 128 9.62 8.47 5.95
CA THR A 128 10.14 7.69 4.82
C THR A 128 11.00 6.54 5.29
N ARG A 129 10.79 5.36 4.69
CA ARG A 129 11.59 4.15 4.93
C ARG A 129 12.07 3.59 3.60
N LEU A 130 13.22 2.91 3.65
CA LEU A 130 13.86 2.31 2.48
C LEU A 130 13.02 1.19 1.84
N TRP A 131 12.11 0.57 2.60
CA TRP A 131 11.26 -0.50 2.10
C TRP A 131 9.99 0.00 1.40
N HIS A 132 9.60 1.29 1.52
CA HIS A 132 8.38 1.78 0.85
C HIS A 132 8.45 1.69 -0.69
N PRO A 133 9.56 2.07 -1.35
CA PRO A 133 9.69 1.85 -2.80
C PRO A 133 9.62 0.36 -3.18
N VAL A 134 10.22 -0.52 -2.36
CA VAL A 134 10.19 -1.98 -2.56
C VAL A 134 8.78 -2.54 -2.43
N GLN A 135 7.98 -2.04 -1.47
CA GLN A 135 6.58 -2.38 -1.33
C GLN A 135 5.77 -2.01 -2.59
N LEU A 136 5.91 -0.77 -3.07
CA LEU A 136 5.26 -0.32 -4.31
C LEU A 136 5.69 -1.15 -5.53
N ALA A 137 6.96 -1.58 -5.59
CA ALA A 137 7.42 -2.48 -6.65
C ALA A 137 6.78 -3.88 -6.52
N GLY A 138 6.63 -4.39 -5.30
CA GLY A 138 5.94 -5.65 -5.03
C GLY A 138 4.47 -5.61 -5.41
N TYR A 139 3.80 -4.48 -5.20
CA TYR A 139 2.44 -4.25 -5.68
C TYR A 139 2.31 -4.29 -7.21
N CYS A 140 3.22 -3.63 -7.94
CA CYS A 140 3.25 -3.70 -9.40
C CYS A 140 3.50 -5.13 -9.89
N TYR A 141 4.40 -5.86 -9.21
CA TYR A 141 4.66 -7.26 -9.49
C TYR A 141 3.43 -8.14 -9.23
N ALA A 142 2.77 -7.99 -8.08
CA ALA A 142 1.54 -8.72 -7.75
C ALA A 142 0.45 -8.46 -8.79
N ALA A 143 0.29 -7.20 -9.23
CA ALA A 143 -0.67 -6.84 -10.27
C ALA A 143 -0.31 -7.37 -11.68
N GLN A 144 0.94 -7.79 -11.91
CA GLN A 144 1.49 -8.07 -13.25
C GLN A 144 1.31 -6.88 -14.20
N LYS A 145 1.56 -5.67 -13.71
CA LYS A 145 1.41 -4.41 -14.45
C LYS A 145 2.59 -3.47 -14.21
N GLU A 146 2.94 -2.70 -15.24
CA GLU A 146 3.96 -1.65 -15.15
C GLU A 146 3.33 -0.31 -14.78
N TYR A 147 2.99 -0.14 -13.50
CA TYR A 147 2.53 1.14 -13.00
C TYR A 147 3.70 2.07 -12.66
N ARG A 148 3.45 3.37 -12.78
CA ARG A 148 4.29 4.37 -12.10
C ARG A 148 4.03 4.29 -10.59
N ARG A 149 5.02 4.66 -9.78
CA ARG A 149 5.00 4.44 -8.33
C ARG A 149 5.25 5.74 -7.59
N MET A 150 4.41 6.06 -6.61
CA MET A 150 4.57 7.23 -5.76
C MET A 150 4.21 6.89 -4.31
N ALA A 151 5.09 7.25 -3.38
CA ALA A 151 4.75 7.27 -1.96
C ALA A 151 4.35 8.70 -1.57
N VAL A 152 3.20 8.85 -0.93
CA VAL A 152 2.70 10.15 -0.44
C VAL A 152 2.71 10.14 1.09
N TYR A 153 3.58 10.97 1.65
CA TYR A 153 3.76 11.11 3.08
C TYR A 153 2.87 12.24 3.59
N ILE A 154 1.88 11.92 4.41
CA ILE A 154 0.98 12.89 5.04
C ILE A 154 1.27 12.99 6.54
N ASP A 155 1.19 14.18 7.11
CA ASP A 155 1.57 14.42 8.49
C ASP A 155 0.50 15.14 9.34
N ARG A 156 0.76 15.15 10.65
CA ARG A 156 -0.10 15.80 11.66
C ARG A 156 -0.17 17.31 11.55
N CYS A 157 0.66 17.93 10.70
CA CYS A 157 0.68 19.38 10.49
C CYS A 157 -0.19 19.79 9.30
N GLY A 158 -0.86 18.85 8.62
CA GLY A 158 -1.63 19.15 7.41
C GLY A 158 -0.76 19.29 6.18
N LYS A 159 0.46 18.75 6.20
CA LYS A 159 1.39 18.82 5.07
C LYS A 159 1.58 17.46 4.44
N PHE A 160 1.86 17.46 3.15
CA PHE A 160 2.24 16.27 2.42
C PHE A 160 3.63 16.41 1.77
N ARG A 161 4.26 15.28 1.51
CA ARG A 161 5.39 15.15 0.59
C ARG A 161 5.16 13.97 -0.34
N ALA A 162 5.20 14.21 -1.64
CA ALA A 162 5.17 13.15 -2.65
C ALA A 162 6.60 12.72 -3.03
N THR A 163 6.82 11.43 -3.24
CA THR A 163 8.11 10.89 -3.69
C THR A 163 7.87 9.86 -4.78
N VAL A 164 8.34 10.15 -5.99
CA VAL A 164 8.30 9.21 -7.11
C VAL A 164 9.36 8.12 -6.90
N CYS A 165 8.97 6.86 -7.07
CA CYS A 165 9.85 5.70 -6.94
C CYS A 165 10.19 5.16 -8.34
N LYS A 166 11.39 5.47 -8.85
CA LYS A 166 11.80 5.16 -10.24
C LYS A 166 12.76 3.99 -10.38
N GLU A 167 13.27 3.46 -9.26
CA GLU A 167 14.42 2.57 -9.28
C GLU A 167 14.04 1.12 -9.61
N ASP A 168 14.63 0.56 -10.68
CA ASP A 168 14.42 -0.85 -11.06
C ASP A 168 14.96 -1.83 -10.02
N ARG A 169 15.90 -1.39 -9.18
CA ARG A 169 16.45 -2.21 -8.09
C ARG A 169 15.38 -2.62 -7.08
N ASP A 170 14.33 -1.82 -6.92
CA ASP A 170 13.26 -2.09 -5.96
C ASP A 170 12.54 -3.40 -6.31
N LEU A 171 12.26 -3.62 -7.60
CA LEU A 171 11.63 -4.84 -8.09
C LEU A 171 12.54 -6.05 -7.93
N ARG A 172 13.85 -5.91 -8.20
CA ARG A 172 14.82 -7.00 -7.98
C ARG A 172 14.90 -7.41 -6.52
N ILE A 173 14.90 -6.44 -5.60
CA ILE A 173 14.88 -6.71 -4.15
C ILE A 173 13.60 -7.46 -3.77
N PHE A 174 12.43 -7.00 -4.25
CA PHE A 174 11.17 -7.66 -3.94
C PHE A 174 11.12 -9.10 -4.47
N LYS A 175 11.47 -9.33 -5.74
CA LYS A 175 11.48 -10.68 -6.33
C LYS A 175 12.40 -11.64 -5.57
N GLY A 176 13.62 -11.21 -5.25
CA GLY A 176 14.53 -12.03 -4.46
C GLY A 176 13.99 -12.37 -3.06
N ALA A 177 13.26 -11.43 -2.44
CA ALA A 177 12.57 -11.71 -1.18
C ALA A 177 11.44 -12.72 -1.36
N LEU A 178 10.61 -12.57 -2.39
CA LEU A 178 9.50 -13.47 -2.67
C LEU A 178 9.97 -14.90 -3.00
N ASP A 179 11.01 -15.04 -3.82
CA ASP A 179 11.58 -16.34 -4.19
C ASP A 179 12.04 -17.11 -2.94
N PHE A 180 12.69 -16.41 -2.00
CA PHE A 180 13.06 -16.98 -0.71
C PHE A 180 11.83 -17.46 0.08
N ILE A 181 10.77 -16.65 0.18
CA ILE A 181 9.55 -17.03 0.89
C ILE A 181 8.85 -18.23 0.26
N ASN A 182 8.73 -18.25 -1.06
CA ASN A 182 8.09 -19.37 -1.76
C ASN A 182 8.90 -20.66 -1.57
N SER A 183 10.24 -20.59 -1.57
CA SER A 183 11.09 -21.76 -1.27
C SER A 183 10.86 -22.31 0.15
N GLU A 184 10.66 -21.42 1.14
CA GLU A 184 10.37 -21.80 2.52
C GLU A 184 8.99 -22.45 2.65
N LEU A 185 7.99 -21.93 1.93
CA LEU A 185 6.63 -22.46 1.90
C LEU A 185 6.59 -23.86 1.26
N HIS A 186 7.29 -24.06 0.15
CA HIS A 186 7.45 -25.38 -0.46
C HIS A 186 8.15 -26.38 0.45
N ALA A 187 9.07 -25.92 1.30
CA ALA A 187 9.69 -26.73 2.35
C ALA A 187 8.79 -26.99 3.58
N GLY A 188 7.52 -26.58 3.53
CA GLY A 188 6.54 -26.81 4.59
C GLY A 188 6.64 -25.86 5.78
N ARG A 189 7.38 -24.76 5.67
CA ARG A 189 7.48 -23.76 6.74
C ARG A 189 6.25 -22.84 6.71
N ARG A 190 5.78 -22.45 7.90
CA ARG A 190 4.64 -21.53 8.05
C ARG A 190 5.06 -20.08 7.84
N ILE A 191 4.17 -19.29 7.22
CA ILE A 191 4.24 -17.83 7.07
C ILE A 191 4.16 -17.17 8.45
#